data_AF-A0A916I6K8-F1
#
_entry.id   AF-A0A916I6K8-F1
#
_cell.length_a   1.000
_cell.length_b   1.000
_cell.length_c   1.000
_cell.angle_alpha   90.00
_cell.angle_beta   90.00
_cell.angle_gamma   90.00
#
_symmetry.space_group_name_H-M   'P 1'
#
loop_
_entity.id
_entity.type
_entity.pdbx_description
1 polymer ?
#
loop_
_entity_poly.entity_id
_entity_poly.type
_entity_poly.pdbx_seq_one_letter_code
_entity_poly.pdbx_strand_id
1 'polypeptide(L)'
;MNKYQRVVVIVAAVNIALMLLFPPFLDNPIRRGVLPNFEGFYPLFSAYGVKRIHNELLTLQVMFVVINGLIAWLVLDRQTGKGDLPEFRYTRAIGIFLAANLALLLAFPPFESYASLVKYEAPSFDSFYFVLGDKRHRNFFIPLLYLEIILLVINGLVVWLLFNTVRRTELFAKEKILELAKALPPEQLAEVSKTLSYKAVHPSNATAPHEPHLGVGPDRRKYQDPRYRGPERRKGGDRRLKARAA
;
A
#
# COMPACT_ATOMS: atom_id res chain seq x y z
N MET A 1 -4.44 8.21 0.91
CA MET A 1 -3.44 7.14 1.09
C MET A 1 -2.26 7.67 1.88
N ASN A 2 -1.88 7.01 2.96
CA ASN A 2 -0.74 7.38 3.80
C ASN A 2 0.59 7.24 2.99
N LYS A 3 1.64 7.99 3.33
CA LYS A 3 2.97 7.87 2.70
C LYS A 3 3.50 6.44 2.81
N TYR A 4 3.33 5.79 3.97
CA TYR A 4 3.73 4.40 4.17
C TYR A 4 2.92 3.41 3.32
N GLN A 5 1.61 3.63 3.15
CA GLN A 5 0.78 2.84 2.23
C GLN A 5 1.27 2.99 0.78
N ARG A 6 1.65 4.20 0.37
CA ARG A 6 2.23 4.45 -0.95
C ARG A 6 3.52 3.66 -1.16
N VAL A 7 4.41 3.63 -0.16
CA VAL A 7 5.63 2.84 -0.21
C VAL A 7 5.33 1.35 -0.42
N VAL A 8 4.40 0.77 0.37
CA VAL A 8 4.02 -0.64 0.23
C VAL A 8 3.48 -0.94 -1.17
N VAL A 9 2.60 -0.08 -1.71
CA VAL A 9 2.05 -0.25 -3.06
C VAL A 9 3.16 -0.18 -4.12
N ILE A 10 4.10 0.75 -4.00
CA ILE A 10 5.24 0.85 -4.91
C ILE A 10 6.10 -0.42 -4.85
N VAL A 11 6.44 -0.89 -3.65
CA VAL A 11 7.25 -2.11 -3.47
C VAL A 11 6.53 -3.33 -4.04
N ALA A 12 5.22 -3.48 -3.83
CA ALA A 12 4.44 -4.56 -4.42
C ALA A 12 4.42 -4.48 -5.95
N ALA A 13 4.20 -3.29 -6.52
CA ALA A 13 4.21 -3.08 -7.96
C ALA A 13 5.57 -3.40 -8.59
N VAL A 14 6.67 -3.00 -7.94
CA VAL A 14 8.04 -3.32 -8.38
C VAL A 14 8.30 -4.83 -8.32
N ASN A 15 7.87 -5.52 -7.25
CA ASN A 15 7.98 -6.98 -7.17
C ASN A 15 7.24 -7.68 -8.31
N ILE A 16 6.01 -7.26 -8.60
CA ILE A 16 5.23 -7.81 -9.73
C ILE A 16 5.95 -7.53 -11.06
N ALA A 17 6.46 -6.32 -11.26
CA ALA A 17 7.21 -5.98 -12.47
C ALA A 17 8.47 -6.85 -12.61
N LEU A 18 9.19 -7.12 -11.52
CA LEU A 18 10.34 -8.03 -11.51
C LEU A 18 9.93 -9.47 -11.85
N MET A 19 8.81 -9.96 -11.32
CA MET A 19 8.29 -11.30 -11.65
C MET A 19 7.90 -11.43 -13.12
N LEU A 20 7.37 -10.37 -13.73
CA LEU A 20 7.04 -10.35 -15.16
C LEU A 20 8.28 -10.20 -16.04
N LEU A 21 9.31 -9.50 -15.56
CA LEU A 21 10.58 -9.32 -16.27
C LEU A 21 11.48 -10.55 -16.16
N PHE A 22 11.39 -11.31 -15.07
CA PHE A 22 12.11 -12.53 -14.82
C PHE A 22 11.14 -13.65 -14.42
N PRO A 23 10.26 -14.11 -15.32
CA PRO A 23 9.30 -15.13 -14.98
C PRO A 23 9.97 -16.50 -14.84
N PRO A 24 9.33 -17.44 -14.12
CA PRO A 24 9.77 -18.81 -14.08
C PRO A 24 9.49 -19.50 -15.42
N PHE A 25 10.45 -20.25 -15.93
CA PHE A 25 10.33 -21.01 -17.17
C PHE A 25 10.36 -22.52 -16.91
N LEU A 26 9.65 -23.23 -17.77
CA LEU A 26 9.71 -24.68 -17.90
C LEU A 26 10.86 -25.07 -18.82
N ASP A 27 11.41 -26.26 -18.59
CA ASP A 27 12.34 -26.90 -19.50
C ASP A 27 11.63 -27.38 -20.78
N ASN A 28 12.43 -27.68 -21.80
CA ASN A 28 11.98 -28.26 -23.06
C ASN A 28 12.56 -29.68 -23.18
N PRO A 29 11.91 -30.71 -22.61
CA PRO A 29 12.47 -32.05 -22.59
C PRO A 29 12.59 -32.62 -24.01
N ILE A 30 13.78 -33.09 -24.37
CA ILE A 30 14.07 -33.71 -25.67
C ILE A 30 13.47 -35.13 -25.77
N ARG A 31 13.31 -35.81 -24.62
CA ARG A 31 12.71 -37.15 -24.57
C ARG A 31 11.20 -37.09 -24.63
N ARG A 32 10.63 -37.81 -25.62
CA ARG A 32 9.19 -37.95 -25.81
C ARG A 32 8.57 -38.65 -24.58
N GLY A 33 7.56 -38.03 -23.97
CA GLY A 33 6.87 -38.56 -22.78
C GLY A 33 7.40 -38.11 -21.41
N VAL A 34 8.39 -37.20 -21.37
CA VAL A 34 8.77 -36.49 -20.14
C VAL A 34 7.95 -35.20 -20.06
N LEU A 35 7.36 -34.93 -18.90
CA LEU A 35 6.60 -33.70 -18.67
C LEU A 35 7.57 -32.53 -18.46
N PRO A 36 7.24 -31.32 -18.98
CA PRO A 36 8.03 -30.13 -18.70
C PRO A 36 8.02 -29.82 -17.21
N ASN A 37 9.20 -29.55 -16.64
CA ASN A 37 9.41 -29.18 -15.25
C ASN A 37 10.05 -27.81 -15.14
N PHE A 38 10.04 -27.23 -13.94
CA PHE A 38 10.69 -25.95 -13.68
C PHE A 38 12.20 -26.01 -13.95
N GLU A 39 12.70 -25.06 -14.72
CA GLU A 39 14.11 -24.94 -15.06
C GLU A 39 14.79 -23.79 -14.32
N GLY A 40 14.13 -22.64 -14.23
CA GLY A 40 14.70 -21.44 -13.61
C GLY A 40 14.01 -20.14 -13.98
N PHE A 41 14.55 -19.04 -13.47
CA PHE A 41 14.14 -17.68 -13.81
C PHE A 41 15.10 -17.09 -14.84
N TYR A 42 14.55 -16.57 -15.94
CA TYR A 42 15.34 -15.96 -17.02
C TYR A 42 14.76 -14.58 -17.37
N PRO A 43 15.58 -13.63 -17.85
CA PRO A 43 15.06 -12.39 -18.40
C PRO A 43 14.06 -12.71 -19.52
N LEU A 44 12.85 -12.15 -19.45
CA LEU A 44 11.75 -12.42 -20.37
C LEU A 44 12.21 -12.34 -21.83
N PHE A 45 12.89 -11.25 -22.20
CA PHE A 45 13.36 -11.00 -23.57
C PHE A 45 14.38 -12.03 -24.10
N SER A 46 15.06 -12.76 -23.21
CA SER A 46 16.06 -13.76 -23.61
C SER A 46 15.44 -15.13 -23.89
N ALA A 47 14.31 -15.44 -23.25
CA ALA A 47 13.67 -16.75 -23.28
C ALA A 47 12.29 -16.75 -23.97
N TYR A 48 11.74 -15.56 -24.27
CA TYR A 48 10.44 -15.40 -24.92
C TYR A 48 10.41 -16.08 -26.29
N GLY A 49 9.41 -16.93 -26.51
CA GLY A 49 9.25 -17.70 -27.76
C GLY A 49 10.12 -18.95 -27.86
N VAL A 50 11.11 -19.13 -26.98
CA VAL A 50 11.98 -20.32 -26.93
C VAL A 50 11.54 -21.27 -25.82
N LYS A 51 11.21 -20.72 -24.64
CA LYS A 51 10.80 -21.47 -23.46
C LYS A 51 9.37 -21.13 -23.05
N ARG A 52 8.68 -22.09 -22.44
CA ARG A 52 7.32 -21.91 -21.92
C ARG A 52 7.38 -21.35 -20.51
N ILE A 53 6.52 -20.37 -20.22
CA ILE A 53 6.41 -19.79 -18.88
C ILE A 53 5.68 -20.77 -17.96
N HIS A 54 6.20 -20.96 -16.75
CA HIS A 54 5.55 -21.74 -15.70
C HIS A 54 4.42 -20.91 -15.06
N ASN A 55 3.26 -20.87 -15.74
CA ASN A 55 2.14 -20.01 -15.36
C ASN A 55 1.63 -20.23 -13.93
N GLU A 56 1.60 -21.48 -13.46
CA GLU A 56 1.14 -21.80 -12.10
C GLU A 56 2.04 -21.18 -11.02
N LEU A 57 3.36 -21.38 -11.13
CA LEU A 57 4.34 -20.78 -10.22
C LEU A 57 4.28 -19.24 -10.29
N LEU A 58 4.24 -18.67 -11.49
CA LEU A 58 4.14 -17.23 -11.67
C LEU A 58 2.87 -16.66 -11.02
N THR A 59 1.72 -17.34 -11.19
CA THR A 59 0.44 -16.92 -10.60
C THR A 59 0.49 -16.96 -9.08
N LEU A 60 1.06 -18.02 -8.50
CA LEU A 60 1.25 -18.13 -7.06
C LEU A 60 2.14 -17.01 -6.50
N GLN A 61 3.25 -16.71 -7.17
CA GLN A 61 4.16 -15.64 -6.77
C GLN A 61 3.50 -14.26 -6.82
N VAL A 62 2.78 -13.96 -7.89
CA VAL A 62 2.04 -12.70 -8.02
C VAL A 62 0.95 -12.60 -6.95
N MET A 63 0.18 -13.66 -6.75
CA MET A 63 -0.86 -13.70 -5.72
C MET A 63 -0.28 -13.51 -4.33
N PHE A 64 0.85 -14.13 -4.03
CA PHE A 64 1.56 -13.97 -2.77
C PHE A 64 1.96 -12.52 -2.51
N VAL A 65 2.53 -11.83 -3.50
CA VAL A 65 2.89 -10.40 -3.38
C VAL A 65 1.66 -9.53 -3.21
N VAL A 66 0.59 -9.78 -3.97
CA VAL A 66 -0.66 -9.01 -3.88
C VAL A 66 -1.29 -9.17 -2.50
N ILE A 67 -1.42 -10.39 -1.99
CA ILE A 67 -1.98 -10.66 -0.66
C ILE A 67 -1.15 -9.96 0.41
N ASN A 68 0.17 -10.12 0.39
CA ASN A 68 1.07 -9.46 1.33
C ASN A 68 1.00 -7.93 1.27
N GLY A 69 0.96 -7.37 0.05
CA GLY A 69 0.80 -5.94 -0.19
C GLY A 69 -0.53 -5.41 0.36
N LEU A 70 -1.64 -6.12 0.15
CA LEU A 70 -2.96 -5.78 0.66
C LEU A 70 -3.02 -5.85 2.19
N ILE A 71 -2.47 -6.91 2.80
CA ILE A 71 -2.37 -7.04 4.26
C ILE A 71 -1.57 -5.88 4.83
N ALA A 72 -0.38 -5.61 4.29
CA ALA A 72 0.47 -4.51 4.76
C ALA A 72 -0.22 -3.15 4.58
N TRP A 73 -0.91 -2.93 3.46
CA TRP A 73 -1.70 -1.72 3.21
C TRP A 73 -2.82 -1.53 4.23
N LEU A 74 -3.56 -2.60 4.55
CA LEU A 74 -4.66 -2.59 5.53
C LEU A 74 -4.16 -2.42 6.97
N VAL A 75 -3.03 -3.02 7.32
CA VAL A 75 -2.38 -2.82 8.63
C VAL A 75 -1.98 -1.36 8.83
N LEU A 76 -1.53 -0.68 7.76
CA LEU A 76 -1.15 0.73 7.79
C LEU A 76 -2.34 1.70 7.75
N ASP A 77 -3.54 1.22 7.46
CA ASP A 77 -4.76 2.04 7.38
C ASP A 77 -5.31 2.40 8.76
N ARG A 78 -4.91 1.69 9.82
CA ARG A 78 -5.31 1.97 11.19
C ARG A 78 -4.70 3.29 11.67
N GLN A 79 -5.43 4.39 11.46
CA GLN A 79 -5.18 5.68 12.09
C GLN A 79 -5.28 5.51 13.62
N THR A 80 -4.14 5.42 14.29
CA THR A 80 -4.12 5.65 15.74
C THR A 80 -4.45 7.11 15.97
N GLY A 81 -5.64 7.38 16.53
CA GLY A 81 -6.16 8.73 16.84
C GLY A 81 -5.35 9.55 17.88
N LYS A 82 -4.11 9.17 18.14
CA LYS A 82 -3.15 9.91 18.95
C LYS A 82 -1.90 10.07 18.10
N GLY A 83 -1.62 11.30 17.68
CA GLY A 83 -0.53 11.68 16.77
C GLY A 83 0.90 11.42 17.26
N ASP A 84 1.08 10.53 18.24
CA ASP A 84 2.37 9.96 18.57
C ASP A 84 2.66 8.80 17.63
N LEU A 85 3.74 8.93 16.88
CA LEU A 85 4.38 7.84 16.16
C LEU A 85 5.36 7.19 17.14
N PRO A 86 4.98 6.14 17.90
CA PRO A 86 5.94 5.42 18.71
C PRO A 86 6.93 4.75 17.76
N GLU A 87 8.16 5.25 17.76
CA GLU A 87 9.27 4.86 16.90
C GLU A 87 9.53 3.34 16.90
N PHE A 88 9.07 2.65 17.95
CA PHE A 88 9.25 1.23 18.20
C PHE A 88 8.26 0.29 17.49
N ARG A 89 7.14 0.79 16.92
CA ARG A 89 6.10 -0.10 16.35
C ARG A 89 6.39 -0.60 14.94
N TYR A 90 6.95 0.23 14.06
CA TYR A 90 7.11 -0.16 12.65
C TYR A 90 8.21 -1.19 12.44
N THR A 91 9.37 -1.05 13.09
CA THR A 91 10.44 -2.06 13.04
C THR A 91 9.95 -3.40 13.57
N ARG A 92 9.22 -3.40 14.69
CA ARG A 92 8.60 -4.61 15.24
C ARG A 92 7.55 -5.20 14.29
N ALA A 93 6.73 -4.36 13.66
CA ALA A 93 5.73 -4.80 12.69
C ALA A 93 6.39 -5.44 11.46
N ILE A 94 7.45 -4.84 10.92
CA ILE A 94 8.24 -5.41 9.81
C ILE A 94 8.86 -6.74 10.24
N GLY A 95 9.43 -6.80 11.45
CA GLY A 95 10.01 -8.04 11.98
C GLY A 95 8.99 -9.17 12.13
N ILE A 96 7.81 -8.87 12.69
CA ILE A 96 6.70 -9.84 12.80
C ILE A 96 6.20 -10.25 11.41
N PHE A 97 6.08 -9.30 10.48
CA PHE A 97 5.65 -9.57 9.11
C PHE A 97 6.62 -10.48 8.36
N LEU A 98 7.92 -10.23 8.52
CA LEU A 98 8.98 -11.07 7.94
C LEU A 98 9.00 -12.46 8.58
N ALA A 99 8.86 -12.55 9.90
CA ALA A 99 8.76 -13.83 10.61
C ALA A 99 7.52 -14.64 10.18
N ALA A 100 6.37 -13.98 10.00
CA ALA A 100 5.15 -14.64 9.53
C ALA A 100 5.30 -15.17 8.10
N ASN A 101 5.91 -14.39 7.20
CA ASN A 101 6.20 -14.84 5.84
C ASN A 101 7.20 -15.98 5.80
N LEU A 102 8.25 -15.93 6.64
CA LEU A 102 9.20 -17.03 6.76
C LEU A 102 8.52 -18.30 7.30
N ALA A 103 7.66 -18.18 8.31
CA ALA A 103 6.88 -19.29 8.83
C ALA A 103 5.95 -19.88 7.77
N LEU A 104 5.32 -19.04 6.93
CA LEU A 104 4.47 -19.49 5.82
C LEU A 104 5.27 -20.25 4.76
N LEU A 105 6.46 -19.75 4.41
CA LEU A 105 7.38 -20.39 3.46
C LEU A 105 7.90 -21.74 3.99
N LEU A 106 8.14 -21.85 5.30
CA LEU A 106 8.50 -23.12 5.94
C LEU A 106 7.31 -24.07 6.13
N ALA A 107 6.10 -23.54 6.23
CA ALA A 107 4.86 -24.33 6.28
C ALA A 107 4.50 -24.90 4.91
N PHE A 108 4.81 -24.17 3.83
CA PHE A 108 4.60 -24.56 2.45
C PHE A 108 5.91 -24.49 1.65
N PRO A 109 6.90 -25.34 1.94
CA PRO A 109 8.14 -25.33 1.21
C PRO A 109 7.94 -25.88 -0.21
N PRO A 110 8.79 -25.50 -1.18
CA PRO A 110 8.78 -26.14 -2.48
C PRO A 110 9.32 -27.57 -2.33
N PHE A 111 8.57 -28.55 -2.84
CA PHE A 111 8.95 -29.96 -2.77
C PHE A 111 9.54 -30.46 -4.10
N GLU A 112 10.41 -31.46 -3.99
CA GLU A 112 10.95 -32.17 -5.14
C GLU A 112 9.96 -33.19 -5.70
N SER A 113 10.09 -33.46 -7.01
CA SER A 113 9.43 -34.54 -7.73
C SER A 113 9.84 -35.90 -7.15
N TYR A 114 8.88 -36.84 -7.09
CA TYR A 114 9.14 -38.17 -6.55
C TYR A 114 10.00 -38.99 -7.53
N ALA A 115 11.21 -39.40 -7.11
CA ALA A 115 12.03 -40.32 -7.88
C ALA A 115 11.38 -41.71 -7.84
N SER A 116 10.73 -42.12 -8.94
CA SER A 116 10.23 -43.48 -9.05
C SER A 116 11.39 -44.46 -9.22
N LEU A 117 11.35 -45.62 -8.55
CA LEU A 117 12.38 -46.68 -8.69
C LEU A 117 12.59 -47.14 -10.14
N VAL A 118 11.60 -46.91 -11.02
CA VAL A 118 11.60 -47.33 -12.42
C VAL A 118 12.22 -46.28 -13.36
N LYS A 119 12.32 -45.02 -12.93
CA LYS A 119 12.72 -43.90 -13.79
C LYS A 119 13.63 -42.96 -13.01
N TYR A 120 14.92 -43.01 -13.30
CA TYR A 120 15.89 -42.04 -12.78
C TYR A 120 15.66 -40.69 -13.48
N GLU A 121 14.90 -39.82 -12.83
CA GLU A 121 14.74 -38.41 -13.21
C GLU A 121 15.54 -37.54 -12.23
N ALA A 122 16.16 -36.48 -12.76
CA ALA A 122 16.86 -35.52 -11.93
C ALA A 122 15.88 -34.83 -10.97
N PRO A 123 16.30 -34.44 -9.76
CA PRO A 123 15.45 -33.70 -8.83
C PRO A 123 14.93 -32.43 -9.48
N SER A 124 13.61 -32.28 -9.52
CA SER A 124 12.95 -31.12 -10.11
C SER A 124 11.85 -30.62 -9.18
N PHE A 125 11.44 -29.37 -9.33
CA PHE A 125 10.34 -28.83 -8.55
C PHE A 125 9.00 -29.45 -8.98
N ASP A 126 8.23 -29.93 -8.00
CA ASP A 126 6.87 -30.45 -8.21
C ASP A 126 5.82 -29.37 -7.85
N SER A 127 5.68 -29.06 -6.57
CA SER A 127 4.80 -27.97 -6.11
C SER A 127 5.09 -27.59 -4.65
N PHE A 128 4.33 -26.61 -4.15
CA PHE A 128 4.24 -26.34 -2.71
C PHE A 128 3.19 -27.25 -2.07
N TYR A 129 3.57 -27.93 -0.99
CA TYR A 129 2.65 -28.73 -0.18
C TYR A 129 2.78 -28.33 1.28
N PHE A 130 1.77 -28.63 2.09
CA PHE A 130 1.88 -28.41 3.52
C PHE A 130 2.89 -29.40 4.14
N VAL A 131 3.85 -28.90 4.92
CA VAL A 131 4.98 -29.68 5.44
C VAL A 131 4.56 -30.83 6.37
N LEU A 132 3.46 -30.67 7.12
CA LEU A 132 2.89 -31.72 7.98
C LEU A 132 1.83 -32.58 7.27
N GLY A 133 1.68 -32.43 5.96
CA GLY A 133 0.74 -33.20 5.16
C GLY A 133 1.26 -34.59 4.77
N ASP A 134 0.50 -35.25 3.90
CA ASP A 134 0.78 -36.59 3.39
C ASP A 134 2.15 -36.71 2.68
N LYS A 135 2.64 -35.59 2.13
CA LYS A 135 3.91 -35.51 1.37
C LYS A 135 5.14 -35.17 2.24
N ARG A 136 5.05 -35.28 3.57
CA ARG A 136 6.14 -34.95 4.53
C ARG A 136 7.46 -35.69 4.32
N HIS A 137 7.44 -36.83 3.64
CA HIS A 137 8.63 -37.66 3.39
C HIS A 137 9.43 -37.22 2.15
N ARG A 138 8.93 -36.23 1.41
CA ARG A 138 9.61 -35.69 0.22
C ARG A 138 10.66 -34.66 0.61
N ASN A 139 11.73 -34.60 -0.17
CA ASN A 139 12.76 -33.58 -0.01
C ASN A 139 12.24 -32.20 -0.45
N PHE A 140 12.82 -31.16 0.12
CA PHE A 140 12.59 -29.78 -0.32
C PHE A 140 13.44 -29.48 -1.54
N PHE A 141 12.88 -28.77 -2.51
CA PHE A 141 13.60 -28.28 -3.66
C PHE A 141 14.42 -27.04 -3.27
N ILE A 142 15.64 -27.30 -2.79
CA ILE A 142 16.54 -26.32 -2.18
C ILE A 142 16.78 -25.09 -3.08
N PRO A 143 16.99 -25.19 -4.41
CA PRO A 143 17.29 -24.03 -5.24
C PRO A 143 16.19 -22.95 -5.20
N LEU A 144 14.93 -23.37 -5.27
CA LEU A 144 13.80 -22.42 -5.21
C LEU A 144 13.60 -21.89 -3.79
N LEU A 145 13.70 -22.77 -2.78
CA LEU A 145 13.58 -22.38 -1.37
C LEU A 145 14.61 -21.31 -0.99
N TYR A 146 15.86 -21.49 -1.42
CA TYR A 146 16.95 -20.54 -1.18
C TYR A 146 16.66 -19.18 -1.81
N LEU A 147 16.19 -19.16 -3.06
CA LEU A 147 15.83 -17.94 -3.77
C LEU A 147 14.69 -17.19 -3.07
N GLU A 148 13.63 -17.90 -2.66
CA GLU A 148 12.50 -17.30 -1.97
C GLU A 148 12.89 -16.68 -0.63
N ILE A 149 13.75 -17.34 0.15
CA ILE A 149 14.27 -16.80 1.42
C ILE A 149 15.08 -15.53 1.16
N ILE A 150 15.94 -15.51 0.14
CA ILE A 150 16.72 -14.32 -0.22
C ILE A 150 15.79 -13.17 -0.61
N LEU A 151 14.80 -13.41 -1.48
CA LEU A 151 13.84 -12.38 -1.89
C LEU A 151 13.03 -11.86 -0.71
N LEU A 152 12.65 -12.74 0.23
CA LEU A 152 11.97 -12.34 1.45
C LEU A 152 12.82 -11.38 2.29
N VAL A 153 14.10 -11.70 2.50
CA VAL A 153 15.03 -10.85 3.24
C VAL A 153 15.25 -9.51 2.54
N ILE A 154 15.47 -9.53 1.22
CA ILE A 154 15.62 -8.30 0.41
C ILE A 154 14.38 -7.42 0.55
N ASN A 155 13.17 -7.99 0.39
CA ASN A 155 11.93 -7.26 0.54
C ASN A 155 11.77 -6.63 1.94
N GLY A 156 12.12 -7.38 2.99
CA GLY A 156 12.14 -6.86 4.36
C GLY A 156 13.08 -5.67 4.53
N LEU A 157 14.30 -5.77 4.03
CA LEU A 157 15.32 -4.72 4.11
C LEU A 157 14.92 -3.47 3.30
N VAL A 158 14.39 -3.65 2.09
CA VAL A 158 13.92 -2.53 1.24
C VAL A 158 12.79 -1.77 1.93
N VAL A 159 11.78 -2.47 2.44
CA VAL A 159 10.67 -1.83 3.16
C VAL A 159 11.19 -1.11 4.41
N TRP A 160 12.10 -1.71 5.16
CA TRP A 160 12.70 -1.10 6.33
C TRP A 160 13.47 0.19 5.98
N LEU A 161 14.30 0.18 4.94
CA LEU A 161 15.03 1.36 4.46
C LEU A 161 14.09 2.47 3.98
N LEU A 162 13.06 2.12 3.20
CA LEU A 162 12.09 3.09 2.70
C LEU A 162 11.24 3.69 3.83
N PHE A 163 10.87 2.91 4.84
CA PHE A 163 10.15 3.44 6.00
C PHE A 163 11.03 4.37 6.83
N ASN A 164 12.30 4.02 7.01
CA ASN A 164 13.26 4.86 7.72
C ASN A 164 13.50 6.20 7.01
N THR A 165 13.60 6.20 5.67
CA THR A 165 13.73 7.44 4.89
C THR A 165 12.49 8.31 4.98
N VAL A 166 11.28 7.74 4.82
CA VAL A 166 10.02 8.47 5.02
C VAL A 166 9.96 9.08 6.43
N ARG A 167 10.29 8.31 7.46
CA ARG A 167 10.31 8.80 8.85
C ARG A 167 11.27 9.97 9.03
N ARG A 168 12.50 9.89 8.52
CA ARG A 168 13.46 11.00 8.61
C ARG A 168 12.89 12.28 8.00
N THR A 169 12.28 12.19 6.82
CA THR A 169 11.65 13.36 6.18
C THR A 169 10.49 13.93 7.01
N GLU A 170 9.73 13.09 7.71
CA GLU A 170 8.65 13.54 8.59
C GLU A 170 9.17 14.24 9.84
N LEU A 171 10.26 13.74 10.44
CA LEU A 171 10.89 14.38 11.59
C LEU A 171 11.45 15.75 11.21
N PHE A 172 12.18 15.87 10.10
CA PHE A 172 12.68 17.16 9.62
C PHE A 172 11.55 18.14 9.28
N ALA A 173 10.45 17.66 8.70
CA ALA A 173 9.30 18.51 8.42
C ALA A 173 8.64 19.00 9.72
N LYS A 174 8.48 18.14 10.72
CA LYS A 174 7.94 18.51 12.04
C LYS A 174 8.81 19.54 12.75
N GLU A 175 10.13 19.36 12.71
CA GLU A 175 11.09 20.28 13.31
C GLU A 175 11.02 21.67 12.66
N LYS A 176 11.02 21.75 11.33
CA LYS A 176 10.83 23.02 10.60
C LYS A 176 9.49 23.69 10.90
N ILE A 177 8.41 22.92 11.03
CA ILE A 177 7.10 23.46 11.42
C ILE A 177 7.15 24.02 12.83
N LEU A 178 7.86 23.36 13.75
CA LEU A 178 8.02 23.81 15.14
C LEU A 178 8.88 25.08 15.22
N GLU A 179 9.95 25.16 14.44
CA GLU A 179 10.78 26.37 14.30
C GLU A 179 9.97 27.54 13.73
N LEU A 180 9.21 27.33 12.66
CA LEU A 180 8.29 28.34 12.11
C LEU A 180 7.27 28.78 13.16
N ALA A 181 6.67 27.82 13.88
CA ALA A 181 5.72 28.14 14.95
C ALA A 181 6.35 28.98 16.07
N LYS A 182 7.63 28.77 16.41
CA LYS A 182 8.35 29.58 17.40
C LYS A 182 8.73 30.97 16.87
N ALA A 183 8.93 31.11 15.57
CA ALA A 183 9.28 32.38 14.92
C ALA A 183 8.06 33.29 14.66
N LEU A 184 6.84 32.76 14.72
CA LEU A 184 5.62 33.55 14.52
C LEU A 184 5.21 34.31 15.79
N PRO A 185 4.81 35.60 15.69
CA PRO A 185 4.25 36.35 16.81
C PRO A 185 2.92 35.73 17.30
N PRO A 186 2.58 35.88 18.60
CA PRO A 186 1.51 35.15 19.27
C PRO A 186 0.11 35.39 18.66
N GLU A 187 -0.12 36.53 18.02
CA GLU A 187 -1.39 36.84 17.34
C GLU A 187 -1.59 35.97 16.09
N GLN A 188 -0.54 35.73 15.30
CA GLN A 188 -0.61 34.91 14.09
C GLN A 188 -0.67 33.41 14.42
N LEU A 189 -0.06 32.98 15.52
CA LEU A 189 -0.19 31.61 16.05
C LEU A 189 -1.63 31.26 16.43
N ALA A 190 -2.39 32.21 16.97
CA ALA A 190 -3.81 32.03 17.30
C ALA A 190 -4.66 31.83 16.03
N GLU A 191 -4.33 32.53 14.95
CA GLU A 191 -5.03 32.42 13.67
C GLU A 191 -4.66 31.13 12.92
N VAL A 192 -3.38 30.73 12.93
CA VAL A 192 -2.90 29.46 12.36
C VAL A 192 -3.43 28.25 13.13
N SER A 193 -3.48 28.31 14.47
CA SER A 193 -4.06 27.22 15.26
C SER A 193 -5.57 27.11 15.06
N LYS A 194 -6.29 28.22 14.90
CA LYS A 194 -7.73 28.23 14.59
C LYS A 194 -8.01 27.65 13.21
N THR A 195 -7.21 28.00 12.20
CA THR A 195 -7.33 27.44 10.83
C THR A 195 -6.93 25.97 10.76
N LEU A 196 -5.87 25.55 11.44
CA LEU A 196 -5.46 24.13 11.53
C LEU A 196 -6.50 23.29 12.28
N SER A 197 -7.03 23.80 13.39
CA SER A 197 -8.10 23.12 14.14
C SER A 197 -9.37 23.01 13.31
N TYR A 198 -9.74 24.06 12.58
CA TYR A 198 -10.87 24.03 11.65
C TYR A 198 -10.67 22.99 10.53
N LYS A 199 -9.46 22.90 9.96
CA LYS A 199 -9.11 21.95 8.91
C LYS A 199 -8.99 20.50 9.39
N ALA A 200 -8.63 20.29 10.66
CA ALA A 200 -8.61 18.97 11.30
C ALA A 200 -10.03 18.44 11.58
N VAL A 201 -10.96 19.33 11.91
CA VAL A 201 -12.39 18.99 12.10
C VAL A 201 -13.13 18.85 10.77
N HIS A 202 -12.68 19.54 9.72
CA HIS A 202 -13.21 19.46 8.37
C HIS A 202 -12.12 19.08 7.35
N PRO A 203 -11.73 17.79 7.26
CA PRO A 203 -10.77 17.33 6.26
C PRO A 203 -11.44 17.32 4.88
N SER A 204 -11.43 18.46 4.19
CA SER A 204 -12.01 18.55 2.85
C SER A 204 -11.05 17.97 1.81
N ASN A 205 -11.43 16.84 1.22
CA ASN A 205 -11.00 16.39 -0.12
C ASN A 205 -11.60 17.27 -1.24
N ALA A 206 -11.80 18.57 -0.99
CA ALA A 206 -12.42 19.47 -1.93
C ALA A 206 -11.56 20.71 -2.09
N THR A 207 -11.32 21.05 -3.36
CA THR A 207 -10.89 22.35 -3.87
C THR A 207 -11.20 23.50 -2.91
N ALA A 208 -10.18 24.35 -2.70
CA ALA A 208 -10.21 25.51 -1.83
C ALA A 208 -11.59 26.19 -1.78
N PRO A 209 -12.25 26.27 -0.61
CA PRO A 209 -13.41 27.14 -0.47
C PRO A 209 -12.89 28.57 -0.38
N HIS A 210 -13.32 29.39 -1.34
CA HIS A 210 -13.20 30.83 -1.29
C HIS A 210 -13.62 31.37 0.09
N GLU A 211 -12.87 32.37 0.56
CA GLU A 211 -13.18 33.15 1.76
C GLU A 211 -14.68 33.49 1.82
N PRO A 212 -15.36 33.27 2.96
CA PRO A 212 -16.75 33.67 3.11
C PRO A 212 -16.82 35.20 3.22
N HIS A 213 -16.86 35.87 2.07
CA HIS A 213 -17.27 37.26 1.98
C HIS A 213 -18.76 37.35 2.36
N LEU A 214 -19.02 37.79 3.59
CA LEU A 214 -20.35 38.19 4.02
C LEU A 214 -20.83 39.35 3.15
N GLY A 215 -21.78 39.06 2.26
CA GLY A 215 -22.68 40.07 1.71
C GLY A 215 -22.64 40.33 0.20
N VAL A 216 -21.91 39.57 -0.61
CA VAL A 216 -21.89 39.82 -2.08
C VAL A 216 -21.79 38.52 -2.88
N GLY A 217 -22.74 37.60 -2.68
CA GLY A 217 -22.91 36.41 -3.52
C GLY A 217 -24.23 36.46 -4.30
N PRO A 218 -24.34 35.80 -5.47
CA PRO A 218 -25.45 35.95 -6.42
C PRO A 218 -26.78 35.32 -5.96
N ASP A 219 -26.93 35.03 -4.66
CA ASP A 219 -28.11 34.43 -4.05
C ASP A 219 -29.26 35.46 -3.84
N ARG A 220 -29.23 36.53 -4.64
CA ARG A 220 -30.40 37.35 -4.89
C ARG A 220 -31.31 36.53 -5.80
N ARG A 221 -32.12 35.65 -5.22
CA ARG A 221 -33.23 34.98 -5.91
C ARG A 221 -34.07 36.07 -6.58
N LYS A 222 -33.85 36.26 -7.88
CA LYS A 222 -34.49 37.28 -8.74
C LYS A 222 -35.87 36.84 -9.24
N TYR A 223 -36.35 35.66 -8.85
CA TYR A 223 -37.61 35.12 -9.32
C TYR A 223 -38.56 34.85 -8.15
N GLN A 224 -39.80 35.33 -8.31
CA GLN A 224 -40.94 34.86 -7.52
C GLN A 224 -41.07 33.35 -7.72
N ASP A 225 -40.94 32.59 -6.64
CA ASP A 225 -41.22 31.17 -6.64
C ASP A 225 -42.73 30.95 -6.84
N PRO A 226 -43.19 30.35 -7.96
CA PRO A 226 -44.62 30.18 -8.24
C PRO A 226 -45.33 29.29 -7.22
N ARG A 227 -44.57 28.58 -6.38
CA ARG A 227 -45.10 27.64 -5.38
C ARG A 227 -45.35 28.27 -4.01
N TYR A 228 -44.96 29.52 -3.79
CA TYR A 228 -45.16 30.20 -2.51
C TYR A 228 -46.47 31.00 -2.50
N ARG A 229 -47.49 30.51 -1.78
CA ARG A 229 -48.82 31.17 -1.62
C ARG A 229 -48.99 31.92 -0.28
N GLY A 230 -47.90 32.17 0.44
CA GLY A 230 -47.95 32.90 1.72
C GLY A 230 -47.82 34.42 1.54
N PRO A 231 -48.34 35.24 2.47
CA PRO A 231 -48.09 36.68 2.44
C PRO A 231 -46.59 36.95 2.59
N GLU A 232 -46.03 37.64 1.59
CA GLU A 232 -44.61 37.95 1.50
C GLU A 232 -44.18 38.78 2.73
N ARG A 233 -43.39 38.19 3.62
CA ARG A 233 -42.94 38.81 4.88
C ARG A 233 -41.86 39.90 4.69
N ARG A 234 -41.88 40.63 3.57
CA ARG A 234 -40.94 41.72 3.26
C ARG A 234 -41.62 43.09 3.32
N LYS A 235 -42.01 43.49 4.52
CA LYS A 235 -42.10 44.92 4.90
C LYS A 235 -41.44 45.15 6.26
N GLY A 236 -40.19 44.70 6.39
CA GLY A 236 -39.29 45.19 7.43
C GLY A 236 -38.48 46.34 6.83
N GLY A 237 -38.98 47.57 6.96
CA GLY A 237 -38.20 48.76 6.61
C GLY A 237 -36.91 48.80 7.42
N ASP A 238 -35.83 49.19 6.76
CA ASP A 238 -34.49 49.26 7.32
C ASP A 238 -34.49 50.20 8.55
N ARG A 239 -34.30 49.65 9.76
CA ARG A 239 -34.42 50.41 11.03
C ARG A 239 -33.33 51.47 11.20
N ARG A 240 -32.36 51.54 10.29
CA ARG A 240 -31.28 52.54 10.28
C ARG A 240 -31.71 53.91 9.75
N LEU A 241 -32.90 54.04 9.16
CA LEU A 241 -33.42 55.31 8.63
C LEU A 241 -34.35 56.07 9.59
N LYS A 242 -34.58 55.59 10.82
CA LYS A 242 -35.31 56.39 11.82
C LYS A 242 -34.38 57.40 12.47
N ALA A 243 -34.38 58.62 11.93
CA ALA A 243 -33.80 59.78 12.56
C ALA A 243 -34.39 59.98 13.97
N ARG A 244 -33.51 60.33 14.92
CA ARG A 244 -33.89 60.85 16.24
C ARG A 244 -34.73 62.12 16.03
N ALA A 245 -35.94 62.13 16.57
CA ALA A 245 -36.68 63.35 16.85
C ALA A 245 -36.84 63.44 18.38
N ALA A 246 -36.71 64.68 18.87
CA ALA A 246 -36.58 65.10 20.26
C ALA A 246 -37.76 64.70 21.15
#